data_AF-A0A218WAR6-F1
#
_entry.id   AF-A0A218WAR6-F1
#
_cell.length_a   1.000
_cell.length_b   1.000
_cell.length_c   1.000
_cell.angle_alpha   90.00
_cell.angle_beta   90.00
_cell.angle_gamma   90.00
#
_symmetry.space_group_name_H-M   'P 1'
#
loop_
_entity.id
_entity.type
_entity.pdbx_description
1 polymer ?
#
loop_
_entity_poly.entity_id
_entity_poly.type
_entity_poly.pdbx_seq_one_letter_code
_entity_poly.pdbx_strand_id
1 'polypeptide(L)'
;MAETSSSVADTPASPAPEEKSDGSALSSTTKSIAEIAEDVQRTVMESRDSAIRSARSLQQNSSTQLRSLQDFAGHVKSQYHTYEDAFISKVKDELKNTREHPGAAIGLSLAAGLLLLRGPRKFLFRQTIGRLQSEEAQFNRAEKTVKDLDISVDLMKNESKKLLERTALAEKDMKQGLTDLTTAGSQIQRLAKSAYKVETQAAELMDDLREIPGRDALKLRAEAS
;
A
#
# COMPACT_ATOMS: atom_id res chain seq x y z
N MET A 1 -0.75 -17.40 -65.16
CA MET A 1 -1.84 -16.47 -65.54
C MET A 1 -2.47 -15.96 -64.26
N ALA A 2 -2.56 -14.62 -64.14
CA ALA A 2 -3.45 -13.80 -63.31
C ALA A 2 -3.53 -14.12 -61.79
N GLU A 3 -2.97 -13.29 -60.91
CA GLU A 3 -3.43 -11.96 -60.45
C GLU A 3 -4.49 -12.03 -59.32
N THR A 4 -4.17 -11.31 -58.22
CA THR A 4 -5.03 -10.45 -57.36
C THR A 4 -6.35 -11.02 -56.78
N SER A 5 -6.84 -10.70 -55.59
CA SER A 5 -6.49 -9.84 -54.47
C SER A 5 -7.57 -10.02 -53.38
N SER A 6 -7.25 -9.62 -52.15
CA SER A 6 -8.10 -8.84 -51.21
C SER A 6 -8.89 -9.50 -50.06
N SER A 7 -8.84 -8.75 -48.94
CA SER A 7 -9.72 -8.64 -47.76
C SER A 7 -9.23 -9.38 -46.49
N VAL A 8 -8.42 -8.79 -45.61
CA VAL A 8 -8.63 -7.67 -44.64
C VAL A 8 -9.62 -8.01 -43.51
N ALA A 9 -9.09 -8.08 -42.29
CA ALA A 9 -9.56 -7.43 -41.04
C ALA A 9 -8.77 -8.03 -39.85
N ASP A 10 -8.32 -7.34 -38.80
CA ASP A 10 -8.08 -5.92 -38.52
C ASP A 10 -7.39 -5.92 -37.13
N THR A 11 -6.16 -5.41 -37.02
CA THR A 11 -5.54 -4.98 -35.74
C THR A 11 -4.34 -4.10 -36.07
N PRO A 12 -4.46 -2.77 -35.88
CA PRO A 12 -3.31 -1.92 -35.62
C PRO A 12 -3.44 -1.35 -34.20
N ALA A 13 -2.47 -1.57 -33.34
CA ALA A 13 -1.19 -0.87 -33.32
C ALA A 13 -1.37 0.63 -33.00
N SER A 14 -0.87 0.97 -31.82
CA SER A 14 -0.72 2.30 -31.25
C SER A 14 -0.08 3.30 -32.22
N PRO A 15 -0.61 4.53 -32.35
CA PRO A 15 0.13 5.61 -32.96
C PRO A 15 0.87 6.42 -31.88
N ALA A 16 2.19 6.50 -32.03
CA ALA A 16 2.96 7.63 -31.54
C ALA A 16 2.49 8.91 -32.27
N PRO A 17 2.54 10.09 -31.65
CA PRO A 17 2.43 11.36 -32.37
C PRO A 17 3.81 11.93 -32.65
N GLU A 18 4.10 12.13 -33.94
CA GLU A 18 5.18 12.98 -34.44
C GLU A 18 4.90 14.47 -34.17
N GLU A 19 5.99 15.22 -34.04
CA GLU A 19 6.05 16.67 -33.92
C GLU A 19 5.51 17.40 -35.16
N LYS A 20 4.80 18.51 -34.93
CA LYS A 20 4.81 19.70 -35.79
C LYS A 20 4.89 20.97 -34.94
N SER A 21 5.93 21.76 -35.21
CA SER A 21 6.09 23.17 -34.85
C SER A 21 5.06 24.02 -35.66
N ASP A 22 4.65 25.25 -35.34
CA ASP A 22 5.21 26.36 -34.59
C ASP A 22 4.08 27.30 -34.13
N GLY A 23 4.35 28.09 -33.09
CA GLY A 23 3.94 29.50 -33.05
C GLY A 23 2.56 29.84 -32.47
N SER A 24 2.43 29.80 -31.15
CA SER A 24 1.67 30.86 -30.45
C SER A 24 2.40 31.23 -29.18
N ALA A 25 2.97 32.43 -29.22
CA ALA A 25 3.71 33.04 -28.15
C ALA A 25 2.85 33.20 -26.89
N LEU A 26 3.49 32.93 -25.75
CA LEU A 26 3.43 33.80 -24.58
C LEU A 26 2.04 34.01 -23.95
N SER A 27 1.47 32.98 -23.32
CA SER A 27 0.45 33.17 -22.26
C SER A 27 0.27 31.92 -21.41
N SER A 28 1.24 31.58 -20.56
CA SER A 28 1.03 30.50 -19.57
C SER A 28 1.90 30.60 -18.31
N THR A 29 2.68 31.66 -18.15
CA THR A 29 3.57 31.82 -16.99
C THR A 29 3.00 32.86 -16.03
N THR A 30 1.93 32.47 -15.32
CA THR A 30 1.58 32.90 -13.96
C THR A 30 0.26 32.22 -13.60
N LYS A 31 0.29 30.90 -13.43
CA LYS A 31 -0.77 30.25 -12.65
C LYS A 31 -0.60 30.71 -11.22
N SER A 32 -1.59 31.44 -10.73
CA SER A 32 -1.62 31.99 -9.38
C SER A 32 -1.44 30.86 -8.37
N ILE A 33 -0.76 31.11 -7.24
CA ILE A 33 -0.62 30.13 -6.13
C ILE A 33 -1.98 29.55 -5.72
N ALA A 34 -3.06 30.32 -5.88
CA ALA A 34 -4.44 29.89 -5.70
C ALA A 34 -4.86 28.73 -6.65
N GLU A 35 -4.50 28.77 -7.93
CA GLU A 35 -4.84 27.71 -8.89
C GLU A 35 -4.09 26.41 -8.58
N ILE A 36 -2.84 26.52 -8.13
CA ILE A 36 -2.04 25.37 -7.68
C ILE A 36 -2.64 24.78 -6.39
N ALA A 37 -3.08 25.63 -5.46
CA ALA A 37 -3.74 25.20 -4.24
C ALA A 37 -5.07 24.49 -4.52
N GLU A 38 -5.86 24.98 -5.48
CA GLU A 38 -7.10 24.34 -5.91
C GLU A 38 -6.87 22.99 -6.60
N ASP A 39 -5.83 22.87 -7.42
CA ASP A 39 -5.47 21.61 -8.10
C ASP A 39 -4.98 20.54 -7.11
N VAL A 40 -4.19 20.95 -6.11
CA VAL A 40 -3.78 20.07 -4.99
C VAL A 40 -4.99 19.65 -4.16
N GLN A 41 -5.88 20.59 -3.83
CA GLN A 41 -7.08 20.29 -3.06
C GLN A 41 -8.00 19.32 -3.81
N ARG A 42 -8.17 19.51 -5.12
CA ARG A 42 -8.92 18.60 -6.00
C ARG A 42 -8.28 17.21 -6.04
N THR A 43 -6.97 17.12 -6.23
CA THR A 43 -6.24 15.85 -6.26
C THR A 43 -6.33 15.09 -4.92
N VAL A 44 -6.26 15.80 -3.80
CA VAL A 44 -6.40 15.21 -2.45
C VAL A 44 -7.83 14.72 -2.22
N MET A 45 -8.85 15.48 -2.66
CA MET A 45 -10.25 15.05 -2.58
C MET A 45 -10.52 13.81 -3.44
N GLU A 46 -9.99 13.78 -4.67
CA GLU A 46 -10.10 12.63 -5.57
C GLU A 46 -9.36 11.39 -5.04
N SER A 47 -8.18 11.59 -4.43
CA SER A 47 -7.41 10.52 -3.76
C SER A 47 -8.14 9.98 -2.53
N ARG A 48 -8.80 10.85 -1.76
CA ARG A 48 -9.62 10.46 -0.61
C ARG A 48 -10.86 9.67 -1.06
N ASP A 49 -11.57 10.16 -2.07
CA ASP A 49 -12.78 9.51 -2.57
C ASP A 49 -12.48 8.17 -3.23
N SER A 50 -11.35 8.04 -3.93
CA SER A 50 -10.88 6.77 -4.49
C SER A 50 -10.47 5.78 -3.40
N ALA A 51 -9.77 6.21 -2.34
CA ALA A 51 -9.44 5.37 -1.19
C ALA A 51 -10.70 4.89 -0.44
N ILE A 52 -11.69 5.76 -0.24
CA ILE A 52 -12.96 5.40 0.40
C ILE A 52 -13.76 4.41 -0.47
N ARG A 53 -13.79 4.62 -1.80
CA ARG A 53 -14.47 3.71 -2.73
C ARG A 53 -13.77 2.35 -2.80
N SER A 54 -12.43 2.33 -2.72
CA SER A 54 -11.62 1.10 -2.63
C SER A 54 -11.85 0.33 -1.33
N ALA A 55 -11.92 1.03 -0.18
CA ALA A 55 -12.24 0.40 1.09
C ALA A 55 -13.65 -0.21 1.10
N ARG A 56 -14.63 0.50 0.52
CA ARG A 56 -16.00 -0.02 0.37
C ARG A 56 -16.09 -1.21 -0.57
N SER A 57 -15.32 -1.23 -1.68
CA SER A 57 -15.33 -2.36 -2.62
C SER A 57 -14.66 -3.60 -2.03
N LEU A 58 -13.59 -3.45 -1.22
CA LEU A 58 -12.98 -4.56 -0.48
C LEU A 58 -13.97 -5.17 0.53
N GLN A 59 -14.67 -4.32 1.29
CA GLN A 59 -15.68 -4.76 2.25
C GLN A 59 -16.85 -5.46 1.56
N GLN A 60 -17.31 -4.95 0.42
CA GLN A 60 -18.35 -5.59 -0.39
C GLN A 60 -17.88 -6.94 -0.96
N ASN A 61 -16.64 -7.04 -1.48
CA ASN A 61 -16.06 -8.28 -2.00
C ASN A 61 -15.89 -9.35 -0.90
N SER A 62 -15.45 -8.97 0.30
CA SER A 62 -15.38 -9.89 1.44
C SER A 62 -16.77 -10.40 1.85
N SER A 63 -17.78 -9.51 1.86
CA SER A 63 -19.14 -9.89 2.22
C SER A 63 -19.80 -10.83 1.21
N THR A 64 -19.51 -10.69 -0.09
CA THR A 64 -20.04 -11.60 -1.12
C THR A 64 -19.40 -12.99 -1.06
N GLN A 65 -18.11 -13.08 -0.74
CA GLN A 65 -17.43 -14.36 -0.52
C GLN A 65 -17.90 -15.09 0.75
N LEU A 66 -18.17 -14.35 1.83
CA LEU A 66 -18.76 -14.94 3.03
C LEU A 66 -20.20 -15.39 2.81
N ARG A 67 -20.97 -14.64 2.02
CA ARG A 67 -22.36 -14.99 1.68
C ARG A 67 -22.44 -16.20 0.75
N SER A 68 -21.55 -16.31 -0.23
CA SER A 68 -21.46 -17.51 -1.08
C SER A 68 -21.03 -18.75 -0.30
N LEU A 69 -20.12 -18.61 0.67
CA LEU A 69 -19.78 -19.67 1.62
C LEU A 69 -20.97 -20.09 2.48
N GLN A 70 -21.79 -19.13 2.91
CA GLN A 70 -22.99 -19.40 3.69
C GLN A 70 -24.06 -20.12 2.86
N ASP A 71 -24.24 -19.72 1.60
CA ASP A 71 -25.16 -20.35 0.66
C ASP A 71 -24.69 -21.78 0.33
N PHE A 72 -23.39 -21.97 0.11
CA PHE A 72 -22.79 -23.29 -0.10
C PHE A 72 -22.89 -24.17 1.15
N ALA A 73 -22.62 -23.61 2.34
CA ALA A 73 -22.80 -24.33 3.60
C ALA A 73 -24.26 -24.74 3.82
N GLY A 74 -25.22 -23.90 3.43
CA GLY A 74 -26.65 -24.24 3.41
C GLY A 74 -26.97 -25.39 2.47
N HIS A 75 -26.43 -25.34 1.24
CA HIS A 75 -26.62 -26.38 0.23
C HIS A 75 -25.97 -27.72 0.59
N VAL A 76 -24.75 -27.69 1.12
CA VAL A 76 -24.06 -28.90 1.61
C VAL A 76 -24.78 -29.47 2.83
N LYS A 77 -25.31 -28.61 3.71
CA LYS A 77 -26.09 -29.06 4.87
C LYS A 77 -27.39 -29.75 4.45
N SER A 78 -28.11 -29.23 3.46
CA SER A 78 -29.33 -29.88 2.96
C SER A 78 -29.03 -31.22 2.30
N GLN A 79 -27.98 -31.29 1.48
CA GLN A 79 -27.57 -32.56 0.84
C GLN A 79 -27.09 -33.57 1.89
N TYR A 80 -26.35 -33.12 2.90
CA TYR A 80 -25.89 -33.96 3.99
C TYR A 80 -27.06 -34.57 4.80
N HIS A 81 -28.11 -33.79 5.09
CA HIS A 81 -29.28 -34.29 5.80
C HIS A 81 -30.03 -35.40 5.04
N THR A 82 -30.13 -35.30 3.70
CA THR A 82 -30.74 -36.37 2.88
C THR A 82 -30.01 -37.71 3.03
N TYR A 83 -28.68 -37.70 3.03
CA TYR A 83 -27.88 -38.90 3.25
C TYR A 83 -27.94 -39.39 4.70
N GLU A 84 -27.99 -38.46 5.66
CA GLU A 84 -28.13 -38.77 7.08
C GLU A 84 -29.46 -39.47 7.37
N ASP A 85 -30.57 -38.97 6.83
CA ASP A 85 -31.91 -39.54 7.02
C ASP A 85 -32.05 -40.91 6.35
N ALA A 86 -31.44 -41.11 5.17
CA ALA A 86 -31.39 -42.41 4.50
C ALA A 86 -30.59 -43.44 5.30
N PHE A 87 -29.47 -43.02 5.92
CA PHE A 87 -28.68 -43.89 6.78
C PHE A 87 -29.40 -44.23 8.08
N ILE A 88 -29.97 -43.22 8.76
CA ILE A 88 -30.70 -43.40 10.02
C ILE A 88 -31.94 -44.28 9.82
N SER A 89 -32.68 -44.09 8.73
CA SER A 89 -33.84 -44.94 8.43
C SER A 89 -33.44 -46.39 8.18
N LYS A 90 -32.36 -46.62 7.42
CA LYS A 90 -31.82 -47.98 7.19
C LYS A 90 -31.35 -48.64 8.47
N VAL A 91 -30.64 -47.92 9.34
CA VAL A 91 -30.23 -48.42 10.67
C VAL A 91 -31.45 -48.72 11.54
N LYS A 92 -32.49 -47.89 11.50
CA LYS A 92 -33.73 -48.08 12.26
C LYS A 92 -34.53 -49.29 11.76
N ASP A 93 -34.55 -49.53 10.46
CA ASP A 93 -35.21 -50.70 9.87
C ASP A 93 -34.41 -51.99 10.13
N GLU A 94 -33.08 -51.92 10.06
CA GLU A 94 -32.19 -53.02 10.44
C GLU A 94 -32.27 -53.32 11.96
N LEU A 95 -32.45 -52.29 12.80
CA LEU A 95 -32.69 -52.45 14.24
C LEU A 95 -34.04 -53.10 14.55
N LYS A 96 -35.08 -52.80 13.77
CA LYS A 96 -36.37 -53.51 13.86
C LYS A 96 -36.25 -54.96 13.39
N ASN A 97 -35.44 -55.22 12.37
CA ASN A 97 -35.16 -56.56 11.83
C ASN A 97 -34.31 -57.41 12.79
N THR A 98 -33.36 -56.80 13.51
CA THR A 98 -32.50 -57.48 14.50
C THR A 98 -33.17 -57.76 15.85
N ARG A 99 -34.46 -57.44 16.00
CA ARG A 99 -35.29 -57.91 17.12
C ARG A 99 -35.29 -59.46 17.23
N GLU A 100 -34.97 -60.14 16.13
CA GLU A 100 -34.82 -61.60 16.05
C GLU A 100 -33.48 -62.12 16.64
N HIS A 101 -32.48 -61.25 16.85
CA HIS A 101 -31.16 -61.59 17.39
C HIS A 101 -30.67 -60.57 18.44
N PRO A 102 -31.11 -60.69 19.71
CA PRO A 102 -30.91 -59.66 20.74
C PRO A 102 -29.45 -59.38 21.09
N GLY A 103 -28.54 -60.35 20.93
CA GLY A 103 -27.11 -60.17 21.24
C GLY A 103 -26.37 -59.27 20.24
N ALA A 104 -26.66 -59.40 18.94
CA ALA A 104 -26.04 -58.57 17.90
C ALA A 104 -26.62 -57.14 17.87
N ALA A 105 -27.90 -57.00 18.19
CA ALA A 105 -28.60 -55.71 18.24
C ALA A 105 -28.02 -54.75 19.28
N ILE A 106 -27.58 -55.26 20.44
CA ILE A 106 -26.98 -54.43 21.50
C ILE A 106 -25.65 -53.83 21.02
N GLY A 107 -24.82 -54.63 20.35
CA GLY A 107 -23.54 -54.16 19.81
C GLY A 107 -23.72 -53.11 18.70
N LEU A 108 -24.64 -53.36 17.77
CA LEU A 108 -24.91 -52.45 16.65
C LEU A 108 -25.54 -51.14 17.12
N SER A 109 -26.47 -51.20 18.08
CA SER A 109 -27.10 -50.00 18.66
C SER A 109 -26.15 -49.16 19.48
N LEU A 110 -25.21 -49.76 20.23
CA LEU A 110 -24.16 -49.01 20.92
C LEU A 110 -23.21 -48.31 19.94
N ALA A 111 -22.77 -49.03 18.90
CA ALA A 111 -21.87 -48.48 17.89
C ALA A 111 -22.53 -47.36 17.08
N ALA A 112 -23.78 -47.56 16.65
CA ALA A 112 -24.58 -46.55 15.97
C ALA A 112 -24.85 -45.34 16.88
N GLY A 113 -25.17 -45.57 18.16
CA GLY A 113 -25.33 -44.52 19.16
C GLY A 113 -24.07 -43.67 19.31
N LEU A 114 -22.91 -44.29 19.50
CA LEU A 114 -21.62 -43.59 19.58
C LEU A 114 -21.30 -42.77 18.32
N LEU A 115 -21.70 -43.22 17.14
CA LEU A 115 -21.50 -42.47 15.90
C LEU A 115 -22.48 -41.29 15.74
N LEU A 116 -23.71 -41.45 16.24
CA LEU A 116 -24.78 -40.45 16.15
C LEU A 116 -24.61 -39.32 17.18
N LEU A 117 -24.03 -39.60 18.35
CA LEU A 117 -23.77 -38.57 19.36
C LEU A 117 -22.73 -37.54 18.86
N ARG A 118 -23.09 -36.26 18.93
CA ARG A 118 -22.32 -35.12 18.39
C ARG A 118 -20.94 -34.92 19.05
N GLY A 119 -20.75 -35.41 20.27
CA GLY A 119 -19.49 -35.39 21.02
C GLY A 119 -18.47 -36.43 20.54
N PRO A 120 -18.73 -37.74 20.71
CA PRO A 120 -17.84 -38.82 20.29
C PRO A 120 -17.51 -38.79 18.80
N ARG A 121 -18.45 -38.35 17.93
CA ARG A 121 -18.15 -38.10 16.52
C ARG A 121 -17.00 -37.10 16.33
N LYS A 122 -17.05 -35.94 16.99
CA LYS A 122 -15.96 -34.94 16.95
C LYS A 122 -14.67 -35.47 17.55
N PHE A 123 -14.76 -36.27 18.61
CA PHE A 123 -13.61 -36.89 19.24
C PHE A 123 -12.91 -37.88 18.29
N LEU A 124 -13.67 -38.74 17.61
CA LEU A 124 -13.13 -39.68 16.62
C LEU A 124 -12.48 -38.94 15.46
N PHE A 125 -13.13 -37.94 14.87
CA PHE A 125 -12.54 -37.16 13.77
C PHE A 125 -11.24 -36.45 14.18
N ARG A 126 -11.17 -35.91 15.39
CA ARG A 126 -10.00 -35.21 15.89
C ARG A 126 -8.84 -36.15 16.20
N GLN A 127 -9.15 -37.38 16.62
CA GLN A 127 -8.16 -38.39 16.98
C GLN A 127 -7.67 -39.22 15.78
N THR A 128 -8.52 -39.50 14.79
CA THR A 128 -8.14 -40.30 13.63
C THR A 128 -7.48 -39.45 12.53
N ILE A 129 -8.03 -38.30 12.18
CA ILE A 129 -7.48 -37.48 11.07
C ILE A 129 -6.10 -36.92 11.43
N GLY A 130 -5.89 -36.52 12.69
CA GLY A 130 -4.58 -35.99 13.13
C GLY A 130 -3.48 -37.05 13.19
N ARG A 131 -3.85 -38.30 13.49
CA ARG A 131 -2.91 -39.42 13.67
C ARG A 131 -2.64 -40.20 12.38
N LEU A 132 -3.49 -40.05 11.37
CA LEU A 132 -3.31 -40.62 10.03
C LEU A 132 -2.45 -39.74 9.11
N GLN A 133 -1.96 -38.58 9.57
CA GLN A 133 -0.90 -37.87 8.84
C GLN A 133 0.37 -38.71 8.91
N SER A 134 0.64 -39.45 7.83
CA SER A 134 1.87 -40.23 7.62
C SER A 134 3.09 -39.40 8.05
N GLU A 135 4.05 -40.05 8.70
CA GLU A 135 5.33 -39.41 9.07
C GLU A 135 5.99 -38.75 7.86
N GLU A 136 5.84 -39.36 6.67
CA GLU A 136 6.29 -38.81 5.40
C GLU A 136 5.57 -37.51 5.01
N ALA A 137 4.28 -37.38 5.33
CA ALA A 137 3.51 -36.16 5.06
C ALA A 137 3.92 -35.02 6.01
N GLN A 138 4.25 -35.33 7.26
CA GLN A 138 4.77 -34.36 8.23
C GLN A 138 6.18 -33.91 7.84
N PHE A 139 7.05 -34.83 7.43
CA PHE A 139 8.39 -34.52 6.93
C PHE A 139 8.34 -33.65 5.67
N ASN A 140 7.53 -34.03 4.67
CA ASN A 140 7.36 -33.23 3.45
C ASN A 140 6.81 -31.83 3.74
N ARG A 141 5.94 -31.69 4.75
CA ARG A 141 5.44 -30.39 5.19
C ARG A 141 6.55 -29.56 5.83
N ALA A 142 7.34 -30.15 6.72
CA ALA A 142 8.48 -29.49 7.34
C ALA A 142 9.52 -29.06 6.30
N GLU A 143 9.86 -29.93 5.34
CA GLU A 143 10.79 -29.63 4.26
C GLU A 143 10.31 -28.46 3.39
N LYS A 144 9.03 -28.42 3.04
CA LYS A 144 8.44 -27.28 2.32
C LYS A 144 8.55 -25.98 3.12
N THR A 145 8.27 -26.02 4.43
CA THR A 145 8.39 -24.81 5.26
C THR A 145 9.83 -24.34 5.41
N VAL A 146 10.81 -25.26 5.47
CA VAL A 146 12.22 -24.90 5.50
C VAL A 146 12.66 -24.27 4.19
N LYS A 147 12.25 -24.83 3.04
CA LYS A 147 12.53 -24.26 1.71
C LYS A 147 11.90 -22.89 1.51
N ASP A 148 10.66 -22.71 1.94
CA ASP A 148 9.97 -21.42 1.88
C ASP A 148 10.68 -20.36 2.74
N LEU A 149 11.12 -20.76 3.95
CA LEU A 149 11.87 -19.89 4.83
C LEU A 149 13.25 -19.53 4.26
N ASP A 150 13.93 -20.46 3.61
CA ASP A 150 15.22 -20.23 2.96
C ASP A 150 15.11 -19.15 1.86
N ILE A 151 14.10 -19.27 0.99
CA ILE A 151 13.80 -18.27 -0.05
C ILE A 151 13.49 -16.90 0.58
N SER A 152 12.67 -16.88 1.64
CA SER A 152 12.31 -15.65 2.34
C SER A 152 13.53 -14.97 2.98
N VAL A 153 14.40 -15.75 3.62
CA VAL A 153 15.63 -15.25 4.24
C VAL A 153 16.59 -14.70 3.20
N ASP A 154 16.73 -15.36 2.05
CA ASP A 154 17.59 -14.86 0.98
C ASP A 154 17.06 -13.58 0.33
N LEU A 155 15.75 -13.47 0.16
CA LEU A 155 15.11 -12.23 -0.27
C LEU A 155 15.38 -11.11 0.76
N MET A 156 15.18 -11.39 2.05
CA MET A 156 15.42 -10.42 3.13
C MET A 156 16.88 -9.98 3.20
N LYS A 157 17.85 -10.89 3.01
CA LYS A 157 19.28 -10.53 2.93
C LYS A 157 19.55 -9.57 1.78
N ASN A 158 18.94 -9.80 0.62
CA ASN A 158 19.14 -8.95 -0.55
C ASN A 158 18.49 -7.57 -0.38
N GLU A 159 17.30 -7.51 0.20
CA GLU A 159 16.64 -6.24 0.52
C GLU A 159 17.39 -5.46 1.60
N SER A 160 17.91 -6.14 2.62
CA SER A 160 18.73 -5.54 3.68
C SER A 160 20.00 -4.90 3.11
N LYS A 161 20.70 -5.57 2.18
CA LYS A 161 21.87 -4.99 1.49
C LYS A 161 21.50 -3.71 0.72
N LYS A 162 20.40 -3.73 -0.04
CA LYS A 162 19.92 -2.56 -0.78
C LYS A 162 19.55 -1.41 0.16
N LEU A 163 18.94 -1.69 1.31
CA LEU A 163 18.62 -0.68 2.31
C LEU A 163 19.89 -0.09 2.94
N LEU A 164 20.88 -0.92 3.23
CA LEU A 164 22.15 -0.47 3.80
C LEU A 164 22.87 0.45 2.80
N GLU A 165 22.97 0.07 1.53
CA GLU A 165 23.56 0.89 0.47
C GLU A 165 22.85 2.24 0.34
N ARG A 166 21.52 2.26 0.30
CA ARG A 166 20.73 3.49 0.23
C ARG A 166 20.91 4.37 1.47
N THR A 167 20.98 3.75 2.65
CA THR A 167 21.18 4.48 3.91
C THR A 167 22.57 5.07 3.98
N ALA A 168 23.60 4.34 3.55
CA ALA A 168 24.97 4.83 3.50
C ALA A 168 25.15 6.00 2.52
N LEU A 169 24.49 5.94 1.35
CA LEU A 169 24.45 7.06 0.42
C LEU A 169 23.72 8.26 1.01
N ALA A 170 22.53 8.06 1.57
CA ALA A 170 21.77 9.13 2.22
C ALA A 170 22.55 9.79 3.37
N GLU A 171 23.25 9.00 4.19
CA GLU A 171 24.09 9.51 5.27
C GLU A 171 25.22 10.40 4.73
N LYS A 172 25.87 9.97 3.64
CA LYS A 172 26.93 10.75 2.98
C LYS A 172 26.37 12.08 2.46
N ASP A 173 25.24 12.05 1.78
CA ASP A 173 24.60 13.26 1.22
C ASP A 173 24.15 14.22 2.33
N MET A 174 23.64 13.70 3.45
CA MET A 174 23.28 14.52 4.62
C MET A 174 24.51 15.19 5.25
N LYS A 175 25.62 14.47 5.42
CA LYS A 175 26.87 15.04 5.95
C LYS A 175 27.41 16.13 5.02
N GLN A 176 27.35 15.90 3.71
CA GLN A 176 27.74 16.89 2.73
C GLN A 176 26.83 18.12 2.80
N GLY A 177 25.50 17.93 2.79
CA GLY A 177 24.53 19.02 2.90
C GLY A 177 24.69 19.84 4.19
N LEU A 178 25.02 19.21 5.32
CA LEU A 178 25.33 19.93 6.56
C LEU A 178 26.59 20.80 6.42
N THR A 179 27.62 20.28 5.76
CA THR A 179 28.87 21.02 5.51
C THR A 179 28.63 22.22 4.59
N ASP A 180 27.81 22.04 3.56
CA ASP A 180 27.44 23.12 2.64
C ASP A 180 26.60 24.18 3.34
N LEU A 181 25.63 23.77 4.17
CA LEU A 181 24.78 24.69 4.94
C LEU A 181 25.58 25.50 5.97
N THR A 182 26.49 24.85 6.70
CA THR A 182 27.36 25.54 7.67
C THR A 182 28.29 26.54 6.98
N THR A 183 28.82 26.17 5.81
CA THR A 183 29.63 27.08 4.99
C THR A 183 28.82 28.28 4.50
N ALA A 184 27.64 28.05 3.91
CA ALA A 184 26.74 29.10 3.45
C ALA A 184 26.29 30.01 4.60
N GLY A 185 25.94 29.45 5.75
CA GLY A 185 25.58 30.19 6.96
C GLY A 185 26.73 31.11 7.43
N SER A 186 27.97 30.62 7.39
CA SER A 186 29.14 31.44 7.72
C SER A 186 29.34 32.61 6.75
N GLN A 187 29.07 32.40 5.45
CA GLN A 187 29.16 33.45 4.43
C GLN A 187 28.07 34.50 4.61
N ILE A 188 26.82 34.09 4.85
CA ILE A 188 25.70 34.99 5.13
C ILE A 188 26.00 35.83 6.39
N GLN A 189 26.51 35.20 7.45
CA GLN A 189 26.87 35.92 8.67
C GLN A 189 27.95 36.98 8.43
N ARG A 190 28.97 36.66 7.60
CA ARG A 190 30.01 37.62 7.22
C ARG A 190 29.44 38.77 6.39
N LEU A 191 28.59 38.46 5.41
CA LEU A 191 27.94 39.45 4.56
C LEU A 191 27.01 40.37 5.35
N ALA A 192 26.24 39.83 6.29
CA ALA A 192 25.39 40.61 7.18
C ALA A 192 26.23 41.57 8.04
N LYS A 193 27.36 41.10 8.59
CA LYS A 193 28.29 41.96 9.34
C LYS A 193 28.90 43.06 8.48
N SER A 194 29.27 42.76 7.23
CA SER A 194 29.80 43.80 6.32
C SER A 194 28.72 44.78 5.90
N ALA A 195 27.51 44.32 5.61
CA ALA A 195 26.38 45.18 5.26
C ALA A 195 26.02 46.12 6.42
N TYR A 196 25.97 45.59 7.65
CA TYR A 196 25.77 46.41 8.86
C TYR A 196 26.84 47.50 9.00
N LYS A 197 28.11 47.18 8.75
CA LYS A 197 29.19 48.19 8.76
C LYS A 197 28.99 49.27 7.69
N VAL A 198 28.64 48.87 6.47
CA VAL A 198 28.37 49.80 5.36
C VAL A 198 27.17 50.69 5.69
N GLU A 199 26.12 50.13 6.29
CA GLU A 199 24.95 50.88 6.74
C GLU A 199 25.31 51.89 7.82
N THR A 200 26.10 51.50 8.83
CA THR A 200 26.56 52.44 9.86
C THR A 200 27.42 53.57 9.29
N GLN A 201 28.32 53.27 8.35
CA GLN A 201 29.14 54.28 7.69
C GLN A 201 28.31 55.21 6.80
N ALA A 202 27.31 54.67 6.09
CA ALA A 202 26.40 55.48 5.30
C ALA A 202 25.53 56.38 6.18
N ALA A 203 25.09 55.89 7.34
CA ALA A 203 24.34 56.68 8.32
C ALA A 203 25.20 57.82 8.90
N GLU A 204 26.46 57.54 9.25
CA GLU A 204 27.44 58.54 9.70
C GLU A 204 27.67 59.61 8.64
N LEU A 205 27.92 59.22 7.38
CA LEU A 205 28.06 60.17 6.27
C LEU A 205 26.81 61.02 6.03
N MET A 206 25.62 60.44 6.17
CA MET A 206 24.36 61.19 6.03
C MET A 206 24.18 62.20 7.18
N ASP A 207 24.65 61.88 8.39
CA ASP A 207 24.67 62.80 9.52
C ASP A 207 25.69 63.92 9.29
N ASP A 208 26.91 63.61 8.84
CA ASP A 208 27.93 64.60 8.48
C ASP A 208 27.46 65.56 7.38
N LEU A 209 26.80 65.04 6.32
CA LEU A 209 26.21 65.85 5.25
C LEU A 209 25.07 66.75 5.75
N ARG A 210 24.40 66.36 6.84
CA ARG A 210 23.40 67.21 7.49
C ARG A 210 24.04 68.36 8.26
N GLU A 211 25.29 68.21 8.68
CA GLU A 211 26.06 69.23 9.40
C GLU A 211 26.82 70.22 8.47
N ILE A 212 27.08 69.86 7.21
CA ILE A 212 27.87 70.64 6.23
C ILE A 212 27.00 71.15 5.04
N PRO A 213 27.02 72.42 4.57
CA PRO A 213 27.31 73.72 5.16
C PRO A 213 26.11 74.67 4.96
N GLY A 214 25.05 74.53 5.75
CA GLY A 214 23.99 75.57 5.82
C GLY A 214 24.46 76.80 6.60
N ARG A 215 25.31 76.59 7.61
CA ARG A 215 25.82 77.66 8.49
C ARG A 215 26.83 78.57 7.79
N ASP A 216 27.78 78.02 7.03
CA ASP A 216 28.79 78.82 6.33
C ASP A 216 28.19 79.54 5.12
N ALA A 217 27.24 78.91 4.41
CA ALA A 217 26.50 79.56 3.33
C ALA A 217 25.60 80.72 3.82
N LEU A 218 25.00 80.59 5.02
CA LEU A 218 24.24 81.68 5.66
C LEU A 218 25.15 82.81 6.18
N LYS A 219 26.33 82.45 6.71
CA LYS A 219 27.31 83.43 7.22
C LYS A 219 27.92 84.26 6.08
N LEU A 220 28.23 83.64 4.94
CA LEU A 220 28.69 84.33 3.73
C LEU A 220 27.60 85.20 3.10
N ARG A 221 26.31 84.84 3.24
CA ARG A 221 25.18 85.69 2.83
C ARG A 221 24.98 86.92 3.72
N ALA A 222 25.30 86.81 5.00
CA ALA A 222 25.24 87.92 5.95
C ALA A 222 26.46 88.86 5.83
N GLU A 223 27.58 88.38 5.30
CA GLU A 223 28.79 89.18 5.07
C GLU A 223 28.79 89.89 3.70
N ALA A 224 27.94 89.43 2.76
CA ALA A 224 27.73 90.03 1.44
C ALA A 224 26.55 91.03 1.37
N SER A 225 25.93 91.37 2.52
CA SER A 225 24.89 92.40 2.69
C SER A 225 25.40 93.53 3.56
#